data_AF-A0A934TZ19-F1
#
_entry.id   AF-A0A934TZ19-F1
#
_cell.length_a   1.000
_cell.length_b   1.000
_cell.length_c   1.000
_cell.angle_alpha   90.00
_cell.angle_beta   90.00
_cell.angle_gamma   90.00
#
_symmetry.space_group_name_H-M   'P 1'
#
loop_
_entity.id
_entity.type
_entity.pdbx_description
1 polymer ?
#
loop_
_entity_poly.entity_id
_entity_poly.type
_entity_poly.pdbx_seq_one_letter_code
_entity_poly.pdbx_strand_id
1 'polypeptide(L)' 'MKQAIEKYIKYYNTKRIKQKLGWLSPVNYRLNLLAA' A
#
# COMPACT_ATOMS: atom_id res chain seq x y z
N MET A 1 -4.21 -22.78 -8.13
CA MET A 1 -3.06 -21.85 -8.24
C MET A 1 -3.46 -20.37 -8.30
N LYS A 2 -4.35 -19.93 -9.21
CA LYS A 2 -4.75 -18.50 -9.34
C LYS A 2 -5.19 -17.81 -8.04
N GLN A 3 -6.03 -18.47 -7.24
CA GLN A 3 -6.57 -17.91 -6.00
C GLN A 3 -5.48 -17.54 -4.96
N ALA A 4 -4.37 -18.27 -4.91
CA ALA A 4 -3.28 -17.96 -3.99
C ALA A 4 -2.54 -16.69 -4.42
N ILE A 5 -2.33 -16.52 -5.73
CA ILE A 5 -1.72 -15.32 -6.33
C ILE A 5 -2.62 -14.10 -6.10
N GLU A 6 -3.93 -14.23 -6.34
CA GLU A 6 -4.90 -13.15 -6.11
C GLU A 6 -4.97 -12.75 -4.63
N LYS A 7 -4.98 -13.73 -3.72
CA LYS A 7 -4.90 -13.46 -2.27
C LYS A 7 -3.61 -12.73 -1.90
N TYR A 8 -2.48 -13.13 -2.46
CA TYR A 8 -1.19 -12.48 -2.22
C TYR A 8 -1.17 -11.04 -2.75
N ILE A 9 -1.64 -10.81 -3.98
CA ILE A 9 -1.76 -9.47 -4.58
C ILE A 9 -2.65 -8.58 -3.72
N LYS A 10 -3.82 -9.08 -3.30
CA LYS A 10 -4.73 -8.34 -2.44
C LYS A 10 -4.09 -8.02 -1.08
N TYR A 11 -3.44 -8.98 -0.45
CA TYR A 11 -2.72 -8.77 0.81
C TYR A 11 -1.64 -7.67 0.68
N TYR A 12 -0.81 -7.76 -0.35
CA TYR A 12 0.27 -6.80 -0.60
C TYR A 12 -0.27 -5.39 -0.84
N ASN A 13 -1.28 -5.25 -1.70
CA ASN A 13 -1.85 -3.97 -2.08
C ASN A 13 -2.73 -3.33 -0.99
N THR A 14 -3.24 -4.09 -0.01
CA THR A 14 -4.18 -3.54 0.98
C THR A 14 -3.61 -3.45 2.39
N LYS A 15 -2.76 -4.41 2.80
CA LYS A 15 -2.17 -4.42 4.14
C LYS A 15 -0.77 -3.85 4.14
N ARG A 16 0.11 -4.37 3.29
CA ARG A 16 1.53 -3.98 3.29
C ARG A 16 1.73 -2.53 2.84
N ILE A 17 1.03 -2.09 1.79
CA ILE A 17 1.18 -0.72 1.30
C ILE A 17 0.74 0.31 2.35
N LYS A 18 -0.36 0.05 3.07
CA LYS A 18 -0.85 0.98 4.12
C LYS A 18 0.15 1.13 5.26
N GLN A 19 0.76 0.02 5.69
CA GLN A 19 1.83 0.07 6.69
C GLN A 19 3.05 0.86 6.19
N LYS A 20 3.48 0.64 4.93
CA LYS A 20 4.60 1.37 4.33
C LYS A 20 4.32 2.87 4.17
N LEU A 21 3.08 3.25 3.89
CA LEU A 21 2.67 4.65 3.75
C LEU A 21 2.38 5.33 5.09
N GLY A 22 2.59 4.68 6.25
CA GLY A 22 2.23 5.25 7.55
C GLY A 22 0.73 5.53 7.67
N TRP A 23 -0.10 4.67 7.07
CA TRP A 23 -1.56 4.82 6.98
C TRP A 23 -2.05 6.01 6.15
N LEU A 24 -1.16 6.71 5.45
CA LEU A 24 -1.53 7.74 4.49
C LEU A 24 -2.11 7.13 3.21
N SER A 25 -3.00 7.88 2.57
CA SER A 25 -3.37 7.59 1.18
C SER A 25 -2.13 7.76 0.28
N PRO A 26 -2.04 7.10 -0.89
CA PRO A 26 -0.92 7.27 -1.80
C PRO A 26 -0.65 8.73 -2.19
N VAL A 27 -1.72 9.53 -2.30
CA VAL A 27 -1.63 10.96 -2.58
C VAL A 27 -1.02 11.70 -1.38
N ASN A 28 -1.54 11.47 -0.18
CA ASN A 28 -1.05 12.14 1.04
C ASN A 28 0.39 11.77 1.36
N TYR A 29 0.80 10.51 1.14
CA TYR A 29 2.19 10.09 1.31
C TYR A 29 3.13 10.85 0.38
N ARG A 30 2.76 11.03 -0.89
CA ARG A 30 3.56 11.82 -1.84
C ARG A 30 3.64 13.28 -1.44
N LEU A 31 2.53 13.88 -1.03
CA LEU A 31 2.51 15.27 -0.56
C LEU A 31 3.38 15.47 0.68
N ASN A 32 3.33 14.53 1.64
CA ASN A 32 4.18 14.58 2.84
C ASN A 32 5.68 14.44 2.49
N LEU A 33 6.03 13.54 1.56
CA LEU A 33 7.41 13.36 1.11
C LEU A 33 7.96 14.61 0.40
N LEU A 34 7.12 15.35 -0.31
CA LEU A 34 7.50 16.60 -1.00
C LEU A 34 7.58 17.81 -0.06
N ALA A 35 6.97 17.72 1.12
CA ALA A 35 6.96 18.78 2.12
C ALA A 35 8.12 18.68 3.13
N ALA A 36 8.84 17.54 3.13
CA ALA A 36 10.03 17.30 3.95
C ALA A 36 11.29 17.69 3.17
#